data_AF-A0A1A8XMW9-F1
#
_entry.id   AF-A0A1A8XMW9-F1
#
_cell.length_a   1.000
_cell.length_b   1.000
_cell.length_c   1.000
_cell.angle_alpha   90.00
_cell.angle_beta   90.00
_cell.angle_gamma   90.00
#
_symmetry.space_group_name_H-M   'P 1'
#
loop_
_entity.id
_entity.type
_entity.pdbx_description
1 polymer ?
#
loop_
_entity_poly.entity_id
_entity_poly.type
_entity_poly.pdbx_seq_one_letter_code
_entity_poly.pdbx_strand_id
1 'polypeptide(L)' 'MSAALTPPNRSQLPDADMQAVPVALARAAQRAREIAIHTGTPLVVTRDGRLIEVVQPELAKPMDGVSPKY' A
#
# COMPACT_ATOMS: atom_id res chain seq x y z
N MET A 1 4.96 -5.06 22.30
CA MET A 1 5.74 -5.75 21.26
C MET A 1 4.76 -6.16 20.15
N SER A 2 4.34 -5.24 19.26
CA SER A 2 3.40 -5.59 18.19
C SER A 2 4.18 -6.10 16.99
N ALA A 3 4.22 -7.42 16.84
CA ALA A 3 4.76 -8.05 15.64
C ALA A 3 3.94 -7.57 14.45
N ALA A 4 4.60 -6.95 13.47
CA ALA A 4 4.00 -6.72 12.17
C ALA A 4 3.49 -8.07 11.65
N LEU A 5 2.17 -8.18 11.46
CA LEU A 5 1.53 -9.31 10.80
C LEU A 5 2.01 -9.31 9.35
N THR A 6 3.17 -9.90 9.09
CA THR A 6 3.56 -10.27 7.72
C THR A 6 2.50 -11.26 7.26
N PRO A 7 1.63 -10.90 6.29
CA PRO A 7 0.64 -11.83 5.80
C PRO A 7 1.37 -13.05 5.23
N PRO A 8 0.78 -14.25 5.34
CA PRO A 8 1.40 -15.45 4.81
C PRO A 8 1.67 -15.27 3.30
N ASN A 9 2.85 -15.68 2.85
CA ASN A 9 3.23 -15.67 1.42
C ASN A 9 2.42 -16.69 0.57
N ARG A 10 1.34 -17.27 1.11
CA ARG A 10 0.45 -18.22 0.43
C ARG A 10 -0.99 -18.02 0.90
N SER A 11 -1.93 -18.27 0.00
CA SER A 11 -3.36 -18.20 0.30
C SER A 11 -3.77 -19.26 1.31
N GLN A 12 -4.76 -18.94 2.15
CA GLN A 12 -5.41 -19.90 3.04
C GLN A 12 -6.57 -20.64 2.37
N LEU A 13 -6.91 -20.26 1.13
CA LEU A 13 -7.91 -20.97 0.34
C LEU A 13 -7.35 -22.34 -0.10
N PRO A 14 -8.18 -23.38 -0.18
CA PRO A 14 -7.76 -24.70 -0.65
C PRO A 14 -7.53 -24.73 -2.18
N ASP A 15 -7.96 -23.70 -2.89
CA ASP A 15 -7.81 -23.58 -4.35
C ASP A 15 -6.33 -23.44 -4.73
N ALA A 16 -5.88 -24.30 -5.64
CA ALA A 16 -4.52 -24.34 -6.13
C ALA A 16 -4.14 -23.08 -6.92
N ASP A 17 -5.06 -22.51 -7.68
CA ASP A 17 -4.82 -21.32 -8.50
C ASP A 17 -4.66 -20.07 -7.63
N MET A 18 -5.31 -20.07 -6.45
CA MET A 18 -5.26 -18.96 -5.52
C MET A 18 -3.98 -18.91 -4.67
N GLN A 19 -3.16 -19.96 -4.65
CA GLN A 19 -2.01 -20.08 -3.74
C GLN A 19 -1.01 -18.92 -3.88
N ALA A 20 -0.77 -18.46 -5.11
CA ALA A 20 0.22 -17.43 -5.42
C ALA A 20 -0.31 -15.99 -5.27
N VAL A 21 -1.61 -15.81 -5.01
CA VAL A 21 -2.25 -14.48 -4.99
C VAL A 21 -1.61 -13.53 -3.99
N PRO A 22 -1.31 -13.90 -2.73
CA PRO A 22 -0.70 -12.96 -1.78
C PRO A 22 0.64 -12.40 -2.26
N VAL A 23 1.48 -13.23 -2.88
CA VAL A 23 2.77 -12.82 -3.43
C VAL A 23 2.57 -11.90 -4.64
N ALA A 24 1.62 -12.20 -5.52
CA ALA A 24 1.30 -11.35 -6.65
C ALA A 24 0.81 -9.96 -6.21
N LEU A 25 -0.06 -9.90 -5.20
CA LEU A 25 -0.54 -8.65 -4.62
C LEU A 25 0.58 -7.85 -3.96
N ALA A 26 1.50 -8.50 -3.24
CA ALA A 26 2.65 -7.83 -2.63
C ALA A 26 3.54 -7.16 -3.68
N ARG A 27 3.82 -7.85 -4.80
CA ARG A 27 4.57 -7.30 -5.93
C ARG A 27 3.84 -6.14 -6.60
N ALA A 28 2.53 -6.27 -6.81
CA ALA A 28 1.71 -5.22 -7.39
C ALA A 28 1.71 -3.96 -6.52
N ALA A 29 1.54 -4.12 -5.21
CA ALA A 29 1.59 -3.03 -4.25
C ALA A 29 2.97 -2.35 -4.21
N GLN A 30 4.06 -3.12 -4.33
CA GLN A 30 5.41 -2.56 -4.43
C GLN A 30 5.56 -1.68 -5.67
N ARG A 31 5.21 -2.20 -6.85
CA ARG A 31 5.28 -1.42 -8.10
C ARG A 31 4.39 -0.18 -8.07
N ALA A 32 3.20 -0.28 -7.49
CA ALA A 32 2.31 0.88 -7.35
C ALA A 32 2.96 2.00 -6.52
N ARG A 33 3.69 1.66 -5.44
CA ARG A 33 4.44 2.65 -4.65
C ARG A 33 5.57 3.28 -5.45
N GLU A 34 6.34 2.46 -6.17
CA GLU A 34 7.43 2.94 -7.04
C GLU A 34 6.91 3.91 -8.11
N ILE A 35 5.79 3.58 -8.76
CA ILE A 35 5.14 4.45 -9.74
C ILE A 35 4.64 5.73 -9.09
N ALA A 36 3.96 5.65 -7.94
CA ALA A 36 3.44 6.82 -7.24
C ALA A 36 4.54 7.81 -6.85
N ILE A 37 5.70 7.31 -6.41
CA ILE A 37 6.91 8.12 -6.18
C ILE A 37 7.33 8.81 -7.48
N HIS A 38 7.46 8.04 -8.57
CA HIS A 38 7.98 8.56 -9.84
C HIS A 38 7.06 9.59 -10.51
N THR A 39 5.74 9.41 -10.39
CA THR A 39 4.73 10.28 -11.01
C THR A 39 4.25 11.40 -10.09
N GLY A 40 4.74 11.45 -8.83
CA GLY A 40 4.24 12.37 -7.82
C GLY A 40 2.77 12.17 -7.47
N THR A 41 2.25 10.96 -7.65
CA THR A 41 0.87 10.62 -7.29
C THR A 41 0.78 10.35 -5.78
N PRO A 42 -0.22 10.91 -5.08
CA PRO A 42 -0.41 10.63 -3.65
C PRO A 42 -0.56 9.14 -3.36
N LEU A 43 0.11 8.66 -2.31
CA LEU A 43 -0.01 7.28 -1.85
C LEU A 43 -0.96 7.22 -0.65
N VAL A 44 -2.11 6.57 -0.82
CA VAL A 44 -3.08 6.34 0.26
C VAL A 44 -3.08 4.87 0.64
N VAL A 45 -3.02 4.56 1.94
CA VAL A 45 -3.06 3.19 2.47
C VAL A 45 -4.10 3.07 3.58
N THR A 46 -4.63 1.87 3.79
CA THR A 46 -5.49 1.59 4.94
C THR A 46 -4.65 1.13 6.12
N ARG A 47 -4.75 1.81 7.26
CA ARG A 47 -4.12 1.43 8.52
C ARG A 47 -5.15 1.47 9.63
N ASP A 48 -5.27 0.38 10.38
CA ASP A 48 -6.24 0.24 11.47
C ASP A 48 -7.68 0.60 11.05
N GLY A 49 -8.07 0.19 9.83
CA GLY A 49 -9.38 0.44 9.25
C GLY A 49 -9.62 1.89 8.77
N ARG A 50 -8.60 2.75 8.78
CA ARG A 50 -8.68 4.14 8.32
C ARG A 50 -7.81 4.35 7.10
N LEU A 51 -8.30 5.17 6.16
CA LEU A 51 -7.47 5.65 5.06
C LEU A 51 -6.50 6.71 5.61
N ILE A 52 -5.22 6.52 5.33
CA ILE A 52 -4.15 7.45 5.66
C ILE A 52 -3.37 7.77 4.38
N GLU A 53 -3.14 9.05 4.16
CA GLU A 53 -2.21 9.50 3.14
C GLU A 53 -0.78 9.39 3.69
N VAL A 54 0.08 8.67 2.97
CA VAL A 54 1.49 8.53 3.32
C VAL A 54 2.24 9.67 2.67
N VAL A 55 2.52 10.70 3.47
CA VAL A 55 3.42 11.78 3.07
C VAL A 55 4.82 11.19 2.93
N GLN A 56 5.32 11.13 1.70
CA GLN A 56 6.68 10.70 1.43
C GLN A 56 7.63 11.84 1.84
N PRO A 57 8.55 11.62 2.79
CA PRO A 57 9.41 12.69 3.31
C PRO A 57 10.31 13.30 2.23
N GLU A 58 10.70 12.55 1.21
CA GLU A 58 11.46 13.03 0.05
C GLU A 58 10.64 13.81 -0.99
N LEU A 59 9.32 13.67 -0.98
CA LEU A 59 8.40 14.32 -1.92
C LEU A 59 7.65 15.51 -1.29
N ALA A 60 8.06 15.94 -0.08
CA ALA A 60 7.53 17.09 0.64
C ALA A 60 7.88 18.41 -0.08
N LYS A 61 7.34 18.60 -1.29
CA LYS A 61 6.95 19.93 -1.74
C LYS A 61 5.58 20.20 -1.13
N PRO A 62 5.34 21.43 -0.63
CA PRO A 62 4.06 21.77 -0.02
C PRO A 62 2.99 21.64 -1.10
N MET A 63 2.16 20.60 -1.01
CA MET A 63 0.93 20.54 -1.79
C MET A 63 0.02 21.59 -1.18
N ASP A 64 -0.07 22.74 -1.86
CA ASP A 64 -1.02 23.80 -1.52
C ASP A 64 -2.45 23.24 -1.51
N GLY A 65 -2.98 23.05 -0.31
CA GLY A 65 -4.36 23.39 0.01
C GLY A 65 -5.50 22.45 -0.42
N VAL A 66 -5.27 21.27 -0.99
CA VAL A 66 -6.40 20.37 -1.31
C VAL A 66 -6.67 19.40 -0.16
N SER A 67 -7.66 19.76 0.67
CA SER A 67 -8.21 18.90 1.71
C SER A 67 -8.85 17.64 1.09
N PRO A 68 -8.41 16.42 1.40
CA PRO A 68 -9.12 15.22 0.98
C PRO A 68 -10.46 15.18 1.73
N LYS A 69 -11.57 15.17 0.99
CA LYS A 69 -12.88 14.85 1.57
C LYS A 69 -13.04 13.32 1.61
N TYR A 70 -13.01 12.82 2.85
CA TYR A 70 -13.38 11.49 3.35
C TYR A 70 -12.42 10.33 3.06
#